data_AF-A0A834A9H7-F1
#
_entry.id   AF-A0A834A9H7-F1
#
_cell.length_a   1.000
_cell.length_b   1.000
_cell.length_c   1.000
_cell.angle_alpha   90.00
_cell.angle_beta   90.00
_cell.angle_gamma   90.00
#
_symmetry.space_group_name_H-M   'P 1'
#
loop_
_entity.id
_entity.type
_entity.pdbx_description
1 polymer ?
#
loop_
_entity_poly.entity_id
_entity_poly.type
_entity_poly.pdbx_seq_one_letter_code
_entity_poly.pdbx_strand_id
1 'polypeptide(L)'
;MPAQARDLVERMKNSPEVSLEEDWKLITLFIGGNDLCHYCENPEAHSAGEYVRHIQQALDILYELPRAFVNVVQVMELAGLHQGQGGKCDTPLAAQSNCTCFRRSQENMLEMQELKQVNWNFQSGISRFSYWHQYLQREDFTVVVQPFFQNTLIPLDERGGADLTFFSEDCFHFSERGHAEMAIALWNNMLEPVGGKTTSNNFTYSRTKLKCPSAERPYLHTLRNSQLLQDPVEAEAGPTVLSWAAPVAAGGSLVVGIGSVMAWRAVRRRQRGNLSTSF
;
A
#
# COMPACT_ATOMS: atom_id res chain seq x y z
N MET A 1 -12.32 -15.08 10.18
CA MET A 1 -12.52 -14.82 8.74
C MET A 1 -13.05 -16.01 7.93
N PRO A 2 -12.44 -17.21 7.91
CA PRO A 2 -12.85 -18.26 6.97
C PRO A 2 -14.34 -18.63 7.04
N ALA A 3 -14.92 -18.69 8.25
CA ALA A 3 -16.35 -18.95 8.42
C ALA A 3 -17.25 -17.87 7.76
N GLN A 4 -16.89 -16.59 7.88
CA GLN A 4 -17.62 -15.49 7.25
C GLN A 4 -17.51 -15.53 5.73
N ALA A 5 -16.34 -15.92 5.19
CA ALA A 5 -16.18 -16.11 3.75
C ALA A 5 -17.08 -17.23 3.22
N ARG A 6 -17.16 -18.38 3.92
CA ARG A 6 -18.09 -19.47 3.54
C ARG A 6 -19.54 -19.03 3.61
N ASP A 7 -19.94 -18.38 4.71
CA ASP A 7 -21.31 -17.89 4.88
C ASP A 7 -21.68 -16.90 3.76
N LEU A 8 -20.76 -15.99 3.40
CA LEU A 8 -20.96 -15.04 2.29
C LEU A 8 -21.14 -15.76 0.95
N VAL A 9 -20.28 -16.73 0.62
CA VAL A 9 -20.38 -17.52 -0.61
C VAL A 9 -21.69 -18.29 -0.67
N GLU A 10 -22.08 -18.96 0.41
CA GLU A 10 -23.33 -19.72 0.48
C GLU A 10 -24.56 -18.81 0.37
N ARG A 11 -24.55 -17.62 0.98
CA ARG A 11 -25.63 -16.65 0.81
C ARG A 11 -25.75 -16.17 -0.63
N MET A 12 -24.64 -15.93 -1.32
CA MET A 12 -24.67 -15.55 -2.74
C MET A 12 -25.19 -16.69 -3.63
N LYS A 13 -24.75 -17.94 -3.38
CA LYS A 13 -25.24 -19.14 -4.10
C LYS A 13 -26.75 -19.33 -3.96
N ASN A 14 -27.31 -18.97 -2.81
CA ASN A 14 -28.72 -19.18 -2.49
C ASN A 14 -29.60 -17.93 -2.67
N SER A 15 -29.04 -16.80 -3.12
CA SER A 15 -29.78 -15.56 -3.31
C SER A 15 -30.39 -15.49 -4.71
N PRO A 16 -31.70 -15.24 -4.86
CA PRO A 16 -32.30 -15.00 -6.17
C PRO A 16 -31.95 -13.61 -6.75
N GLU A 17 -31.37 -12.71 -5.95
CA GLU A 17 -31.02 -11.35 -6.36
C GLU A 17 -29.61 -11.24 -6.96
N VAL A 18 -28.77 -12.26 -6.79
CA VAL A 18 -27.38 -12.27 -7.24
C VAL A 18 -27.18 -13.35 -8.28
N SER A 19 -26.87 -12.96 -9.51
CA SER A 19 -26.35 -13.89 -10.50
C SER A 19 -24.88 -14.15 -10.20
N LEU A 20 -24.56 -15.38 -9.78
CA LEU A 20 -23.17 -15.75 -9.53
C LEU A 20 -22.30 -15.58 -10.78
N GLU A 21 -22.76 -16.05 -11.94
CA GLU A 21 -21.95 -16.05 -13.17
C GLU A 21 -21.88 -14.67 -13.86
N GLU A 22 -22.91 -13.83 -13.71
CA GLU A 22 -22.99 -12.58 -14.47
C GLU A 22 -22.60 -11.33 -13.67
N ASP A 23 -22.92 -11.27 -12.38
CA ASP A 23 -22.71 -10.03 -11.62
C ASP A 23 -21.25 -9.91 -11.17
N TRP A 24 -20.70 -8.70 -11.19
CA TRP A 24 -19.43 -8.44 -10.51
C TRP A 24 -19.64 -8.27 -9.01
N LYS A 25 -18.80 -8.91 -8.20
CA LYS A 25 -18.80 -8.80 -6.74
C LYS A 25 -17.61 -7.97 -6.28
N LEU A 26 -17.89 -6.85 -5.62
CA LEU A 26 -16.88 -6.09 -4.90
C LEU A 26 -16.91 -6.47 -3.42
N ILE A 27 -15.90 -7.22 -2.97
CA ILE A 27 -15.83 -7.79 -1.62
C ILE A 27 -14.72 -7.08 -0.85
N THR A 28 -14.99 -6.62 0.37
CA THR A 28 -13.99 -5.93 1.18
C THR A 28 -13.74 -6.68 2.48
N LEU A 29 -12.51 -7.17 2.64
CA LEU A 29 -12.01 -7.73 3.88
C LEU A 29 -11.35 -6.62 4.69
N PHE A 30 -12.01 -6.17 5.75
CA PHE A 30 -11.46 -5.25 6.75
C PHE A 30 -11.60 -5.89 8.13
N ILE A 31 -10.50 -6.46 8.62
CA ILE A 31 -10.43 -7.26 9.85
C ILE A 31 -9.03 -7.07 10.46
N GLY A 32 -8.83 -7.54 11.69
CA GLY A 32 -7.53 -7.52 12.38
C GLY A 32 -7.50 -6.61 13.59
N GLY A 33 -8.47 -5.71 13.76
CA GLY A 33 -8.56 -4.86 14.95
C GLY A 33 -8.67 -5.67 16.24
N ASN A 34 -9.55 -6.67 16.26
CA ASN A 34 -9.71 -7.56 17.41
C ASN A 34 -8.47 -8.46 17.62
N ASP A 35 -7.86 -8.96 16.55
CA ASP A 35 -6.62 -9.73 16.64
C ASP A 35 -5.50 -8.92 17.32
N LEU A 36 -5.34 -7.64 16.96
CA LEU A 36 -4.41 -6.74 17.65
C LEU A 36 -4.82 -6.48 19.09
N CYS A 37 -6.12 -6.27 19.34
CA CYS A 37 -6.64 -5.98 20.67
C CYS A 37 -6.46 -7.10 21.70
N HIS A 38 -6.47 -8.35 21.24
CA HIS A 38 -6.33 -9.55 22.07
C HIS A 38 -4.93 -10.18 22.00
N TYR A 39 -4.01 -9.61 21.21
CA TYR A 39 -2.64 -10.09 21.10
C TYR A 39 -1.96 -10.26 22.46
N CYS A 40 -2.12 -9.29 23.35
CA CYS A 40 -1.48 -9.29 24.67
C CYS A 40 -2.02 -10.39 25.60
N GLU A 41 -3.22 -10.94 25.32
CA GLU A 41 -3.79 -12.06 26.08
C GLU A 41 -3.30 -13.40 25.56
N ASN A 42 -3.17 -13.52 24.23
CA ASN A 42 -2.71 -14.74 23.59
C ASN A 42 -1.89 -14.43 22.31
N PRO A 43 -0.58 -14.18 22.46
CA PRO A 43 0.29 -13.82 21.33
C PRO A 43 0.38 -14.91 20.26
N GLU A 44 0.22 -16.18 20.64
CA GLU A 44 0.27 -17.31 19.71
C GLU A 44 -0.96 -17.34 18.81
N ALA A 45 -2.16 -17.29 19.41
CA ALA A 45 -3.43 -17.34 18.68
C ALA A 45 -3.67 -16.10 17.81
N HIS A 46 -3.13 -14.95 18.21
CA HIS A 46 -3.26 -13.67 17.50
C HIS A 46 -1.94 -13.24 16.83
N SER A 47 -1.05 -14.18 16.53
CA SER A 47 0.20 -13.89 15.84
C SER A 47 -0.05 -13.41 14.40
N ALA A 48 0.93 -12.69 13.84
CA ALA A 48 0.89 -12.26 12.44
C ALA A 48 0.78 -13.44 11.48
N GLY A 49 1.40 -14.58 11.82
CA GLY A 49 1.29 -15.82 11.04
C GLY A 49 -0.15 -16.32 10.97
N GLU A 50 -0.82 -16.42 12.12
CA GLU A 50 -2.22 -16.86 12.20
C GLU A 50 -3.17 -15.89 11.51
N TYR A 51 -2.97 -14.58 11.67
CA TYR A 51 -3.73 -13.54 10.97
C TYR A 51 -3.62 -13.70 9.44
N VAL A 52 -2.40 -13.80 8.91
CA VAL A 52 -2.15 -13.97 7.46
C VAL A 52 -2.73 -15.30 6.97
N ARG A 53 -2.58 -16.38 7.73
CA ARG A 53 -3.13 -17.71 7.41
C ARG A 53 -4.65 -17.67 7.30
N HIS A 54 -5.33 -17.02 8.23
CA HIS A 54 -6.79 -16.90 8.22
C HIS A 54 -7.31 -16.04 7.06
N ILE A 55 -6.59 -14.98 6.67
CA ILE A 55 -6.93 -14.19 5.48
C ILE A 55 -6.72 -15.02 4.22
N GLN A 56 -5.59 -15.74 4.11
CA GLN A 56 -5.35 -16.62 2.97
C GLN A 56 -6.48 -17.65 2.81
N GLN A 57 -6.85 -18.35 3.89
CA GLN A 57 -7.96 -19.31 3.85
C GLN A 57 -9.30 -18.68 3.42
N ALA A 58 -9.58 -17.45 3.86
CA ALA A 58 -10.79 -16.74 3.43
C ALA A 58 -10.72 -16.39 1.93
N LEU A 59 -9.58 -15.94 1.44
CA LEU A 59 -9.37 -15.65 0.02
C LEU A 59 -9.46 -16.92 -0.84
N ASP A 60 -8.94 -18.06 -0.36
CA ASP A 60 -9.07 -19.36 -1.03
C ASP A 60 -10.54 -19.78 -1.19
N ILE A 61 -11.39 -19.52 -0.18
CA ILE A 61 -12.85 -19.74 -0.27
C ILE A 61 -13.50 -18.77 -1.25
N LEU A 62 -13.14 -17.49 -1.19
CA LEU A 62 -13.69 -16.47 -2.10
C LEU A 62 -13.27 -16.71 -3.55
N TYR A 63 -12.16 -17.41 -3.78
CA TYR A 63 -11.71 -17.81 -5.11
C TYR A 63 -12.69 -18.76 -5.82
N GLU A 64 -13.65 -19.37 -5.11
CA GLU A 64 -14.76 -20.09 -5.72
C GLU A 64 -15.71 -19.18 -6.52
N LEU A 65 -15.75 -17.87 -6.22
CA LEU A 65 -16.65 -16.92 -6.87
C LEU A 65 -16.09 -16.48 -8.23
N PRO A 66 -16.90 -16.48 -9.30
CA PRO A 66 -16.59 -15.77 -10.53
C PRO A 66 -16.86 -14.28 -10.40
N ARG A 67 -16.19 -13.50 -11.26
CA ARG A 67 -16.31 -12.03 -11.36
C ARG A 67 -16.18 -11.35 -9.99
N ALA A 68 -15.09 -11.59 -9.27
CA ALA A 68 -14.87 -11.03 -7.94
C ALA A 68 -13.63 -10.13 -7.86
N PHE A 69 -13.83 -8.92 -7.32
CA PHE A 69 -12.79 -8.00 -6.92
C PHE A 69 -12.73 -8.00 -5.39
N VAL A 70 -11.66 -8.51 -4.80
CA VAL A 70 -11.49 -8.57 -3.35
C VAL A 70 -10.51 -7.50 -2.87
N ASN A 71 -11.02 -6.50 -2.15
CA ASN A 71 -10.22 -5.58 -1.36
C ASN A 71 -9.73 -6.26 -0.08
N VAL A 72 -8.43 -6.21 0.18
CA VAL A 72 -7.85 -6.57 1.48
C VAL A 72 -7.33 -5.29 2.14
N VAL A 73 -8.13 -4.73 3.04
CA VAL A 73 -7.79 -3.49 3.73
C VAL A 73 -6.80 -3.80 4.85
N GLN A 74 -5.71 -3.05 4.90
CA GLN A 74 -4.74 -3.19 5.98
C GLN A 74 -5.33 -2.71 7.31
N VAL A 75 -4.99 -3.39 8.40
CA VAL A 75 -5.47 -3.01 9.73
C VAL A 75 -4.85 -1.69 10.18
N MET A 76 -5.65 -0.81 10.80
CA MET A 76 -5.19 0.46 11.34
C MET A 76 -4.19 0.26 12.47
N GLU A 77 -3.14 1.08 12.49
CA GLU A 77 -2.22 1.20 13.63
C GLU A 77 -2.99 1.84 14.80
N LEU A 78 -3.23 1.06 15.86
CA LEU A 78 -4.10 1.50 16.96
C LEU A 78 -3.33 2.33 18.01
N ALA A 79 -2.01 2.18 18.14
CA ALA A 79 -1.21 2.85 19.16
C ALA A 79 -1.25 4.38 19.07
N GLY A 80 -1.45 4.95 17.88
CA GLY A 80 -1.72 6.37 17.72
C GLY A 80 -2.90 6.84 18.57
N LEU A 81 -4.00 6.08 18.64
CA LEU A 81 -5.21 6.45 19.40
C LEU A 81 -4.95 6.69 20.91
N HIS A 82 -3.84 6.16 21.44
CA HIS A 82 -3.43 6.40 22.83
C HIS A 82 -2.87 7.79 23.09
N GLN A 83 -2.13 8.37 22.13
CA GLN A 83 -1.34 9.57 22.38
C GLN A 83 -2.16 10.88 22.32
N GLY A 84 -3.43 10.82 21.90
CA GLY A 84 -4.30 11.99 21.71
C GLY A 84 -5.31 12.27 22.83
N GLN A 85 -5.26 11.56 23.96
CA GLN A 85 -6.31 11.59 24.99
C GLN A 85 -6.11 12.75 25.98
N GLY A 86 -6.86 13.83 25.73
CA GLY A 86 -7.32 14.77 26.75
C GLY A 86 -8.83 14.99 26.58
N GLY A 87 -9.64 14.92 27.63
CA GLY A 87 -11.08 15.21 27.60
C GLY A 87 -12.01 13.99 27.74
N LYS A 88 -13.11 13.93 26.98
CA LYS A 88 -14.24 12.96 27.17
C LYS A 88 -13.82 11.47 27.14
N CYS A 89 -12.68 11.16 26.51
CA CYS A 89 -12.09 9.82 26.46
C CYS A 89 -10.94 9.61 27.48
N ASP A 90 -10.83 10.47 28.52
CA ASP A 90 -9.83 10.37 29.60
C ASP A 90 -10.07 9.18 30.54
N THR A 91 -11.31 8.68 30.63
CA THR A 91 -11.52 7.33 31.15
C THR A 91 -10.88 6.39 30.14
N PRO A 92 -9.84 5.67 30.53
CA PRO A 92 -8.93 5.13 29.55
C PRO A 92 -9.70 4.24 28.59
N LEU A 93 -9.34 4.30 27.31
CA LEU A 93 -9.80 3.35 26.28
C LEU A 93 -9.82 1.90 26.81
N ALA A 94 -8.93 1.55 27.74
CA ALA A 94 -8.92 0.30 28.51
C ALA A 94 -10.18 -0.07 29.33
N ALA A 95 -10.94 0.91 29.81
CA ALA A 95 -12.15 0.73 30.62
C ALA A 95 -13.43 0.70 29.76
N GLN A 96 -13.39 1.25 28.54
CA GLN A 96 -14.53 1.34 27.63
C GLN A 96 -14.40 0.47 26.37
N SER A 97 -13.18 0.20 25.91
CA SER A 97 -12.92 -0.70 24.78
C SER A 97 -12.68 -2.12 25.27
N ASN A 98 -13.16 -3.10 24.51
CA ASN A 98 -12.81 -4.52 24.67
C ASN A 98 -11.34 -4.80 24.25
N CYS A 99 -10.48 -3.78 24.17
CA CYS A 99 -9.10 -3.87 23.69
C CYS A 99 -8.12 -4.02 24.85
N THR A 100 -7.73 -5.25 25.13
CA THR A 100 -6.99 -5.59 26.36
C THR A 100 -5.53 -5.14 26.34
N CYS A 101 -4.90 -5.06 25.16
CA CYS A 101 -3.57 -4.50 25.01
C CYS A 101 -3.47 -3.06 25.52
N PHE A 102 -4.52 -2.26 25.31
CA PHE A 102 -4.60 -0.86 25.71
C PHE A 102 -4.79 -0.63 27.20
N ARG A 103 -5.28 -1.65 27.90
CA ARG A 103 -5.32 -1.69 29.37
C ARG A 103 -3.96 -1.96 29.98
N ARG A 104 -3.17 -2.86 29.38
CA ARG A 104 -1.83 -3.18 29.88
C ARG A 104 -0.81 -2.09 29.54
N SER A 105 -0.91 -1.54 28.35
CA SER A 105 0.11 -0.64 27.78
C SER A 105 0.06 0.80 28.30
N GLN A 106 -0.96 1.16 29.09
CA GLN A 106 -1.08 2.49 29.71
C GLN A 106 0.11 2.86 30.59
N GLU A 107 0.86 1.86 31.05
CA GLU A 107 1.95 2.03 32.02
C GLU A 107 3.34 1.72 31.41
N ASN A 108 3.42 1.20 30.17
CA ASN A 108 4.67 0.64 29.63
C ASN A 108 4.89 0.98 28.14
N MET A 109 5.88 1.83 27.86
CA MET A 109 6.28 2.20 26.48
C MET A 109 6.73 0.99 25.64
N LEU A 110 7.27 -0.07 26.26
CA LEU A 110 7.74 -1.25 25.54
C LEU A 110 6.57 -2.05 24.95
N GLU A 111 5.46 -2.17 25.68
CA GLU A 111 4.26 -2.89 25.21
C GLU A 111 3.59 -2.14 24.03
N MET A 112 3.61 -0.80 24.05
CA MET A 112 3.15 -0.01 22.91
C MET A 112 4.03 -0.18 21.68
N GLN A 113 5.35 -0.30 21.85
CA GLN A 113 6.28 -0.56 20.74
C GLN A 113 6.08 -1.96 20.16
N GLU A 114 5.85 -2.96 21.01
CA GLU A 114 5.53 -4.32 20.59
C GLU A 114 4.23 -4.35 19.79
N LEU A 115 3.16 -3.68 20.25
CA LEU A 115 1.90 -3.62 19.51
C LEU A 115 2.05 -2.96 18.13
N LYS A 116 2.84 -1.89 18.03
CA LYS A 116 3.20 -1.27 16.73
C LYS A 116 3.93 -2.25 15.83
N GLN A 117 4.86 -3.03 16.38
CA GLN A 117 5.58 -4.05 15.62
C GLN A 117 4.66 -5.17 15.13
N VAL A 118 3.72 -5.64 15.97
CA VAL A 118 2.73 -6.65 15.58
C VAL A 118 1.81 -6.13 14.49
N ASN A 119 1.32 -4.89 14.60
CA ASN A 119 0.53 -4.23 13.55
C ASN A 119 1.32 -4.17 12.23
N TRP A 120 2.58 -3.75 12.27
CA TRP A 120 3.43 -3.72 11.08
C TRP A 120 3.61 -5.12 10.47
N ASN A 121 3.80 -6.15 11.29
CA ASN A 121 3.90 -7.54 10.83
C ASN A 121 2.60 -8.01 10.15
N PHE A 122 1.43 -7.62 10.65
CA PHE A 122 0.14 -7.91 10.01
C PHE A 122 0.06 -7.27 8.64
N GLN A 123 0.31 -5.96 8.56
CA GLN A 123 0.27 -5.18 7.32
C GLN A 123 1.26 -5.72 6.27
N SER A 124 2.49 -5.99 6.70
CA SER A 124 3.55 -6.56 5.88
C SER A 124 3.18 -7.95 5.37
N GLY A 125 2.67 -8.83 6.24
CA GLY A 125 2.32 -10.21 5.90
C GLY A 125 1.20 -10.34 4.85
N ILE A 126 0.27 -9.39 4.81
CA ILE A 126 -0.83 -9.38 3.82
C ILE A 126 -0.48 -8.61 2.53
N SER A 127 0.55 -7.76 2.54
CA SER A 127 0.94 -6.92 1.39
C SER A 127 1.20 -7.72 0.10
N ARG A 128 1.69 -8.96 0.27
CA ARG A 128 1.99 -9.89 -0.83
C ARG A 128 0.76 -10.43 -1.55
N PHE A 129 -0.45 -10.35 -0.99
CA PHE A 129 -1.62 -10.99 -1.60
C PHE A 129 -1.99 -10.41 -2.96
N SER A 130 -1.68 -9.14 -3.23
CA SER A 130 -1.85 -8.57 -4.57
C SER A 130 -0.95 -9.16 -5.64
N TYR A 131 0.17 -9.78 -5.24
CA TYR A 131 1.16 -10.38 -6.12
C TYR A 131 1.12 -11.91 -6.10
N TRP A 132 0.14 -12.48 -5.39
CA TRP A 132 0.10 -13.92 -5.16
C TRP A 132 -0.35 -14.66 -6.42
N HIS A 133 0.56 -15.47 -6.97
CA HIS A 133 0.38 -16.10 -8.29
C HIS A 133 -0.93 -16.90 -8.44
N GLN A 134 -1.40 -17.54 -7.37
CA GLN A 134 -2.65 -18.31 -7.37
C GLN A 134 -3.87 -17.46 -7.72
N TYR A 135 -3.93 -16.20 -7.28
CA TYR A 135 -5.05 -15.29 -7.57
C TYR A 135 -4.89 -14.54 -8.89
N LEU A 136 -3.80 -14.79 -9.62
CA LEU A 136 -3.56 -14.24 -10.95
C LEU A 136 -3.90 -15.24 -12.06
N GLN A 137 -4.30 -16.47 -11.74
CA GLN A 137 -4.60 -17.50 -12.75
C GLN A 137 -5.88 -17.23 -13.55
N ARG A 138 -6.72 -16.31 -13.08
CA ARG A 138 -8.01 -15.97 -13.68
C ARG A 138 -8.07 -14.50 -14.04
N GLU A 139 -8.87 -14.18 -15.06
CA GLU A 139 -9.13 -12.80 -15.49
C GLU A 139 -10.33 -12.18 -14.77
N ASP A 140 -11.23 -13.02 -14.25
CA ASP A 140 -12.46 -12.64 -13.56
C ASP A 140 -12.34 -12.65 -12.03
N PHE A 141 -11.13 -12.80 -11.49
CA PHE A 141 -10.86 -12.75 -10.06
C PHE A 141 -9.62 -11.93 -9.77
N THR A 142 -9.65 -11.08 -8.74
CA THR A 142 -8.47 -10.33 -8.31
C THR A 142 -8.48 -10.03 -6.81
N VAL A 143 -7.29 -9.97 -6.21
CA VAL A 143 -7.09 -9.54 -4.83
C VAL A 143 -6.23 -8.28 -4.83
N VAL A 144 -6.74 -7.21 -4.24
CA VAL A 144 -6.06 -5.91 -4.19
C VAL A 144 -5.96 -5.45 -2.73
N VAL A 145 -4.73 -5.31 -2.24
CA VAL A 145 -4.44 -4.79 -0.91
C VAL A 145 -4.61 -3.28 -0.93
N GLN A 146 -5.28 -2.73 0.08
CA GLN A 146 -5.57 -1.30 0.23
C GLN A 146 -4.83 -0.76 1.48
N PRO A 147 -3.63 -0.16 1.32
CA PRO A 147 -2.74 0.17 2.43
C PRO A 147 -2.95 1.55 3.07
N PHE A 148 -4.09 2.22 2.85
CA PHE A 148 -4.33 3.59 3.36
C PHE A 148 -4.29 3.73 4.90
N PHE A 149 -4.10 2.63 5.63
CA PHE A 149 -3.94 2.59 7.09
C PHE A 149 -2.50 2.36 7.58
N GLN A 150 -1.50 2.16 6.69
CA GLN A 150 -0.10 1.96 7.10
C GLN A 150 0.41 3.12 7.96
N ASN A 151 0.12 4.33 7.50
CA ASN A 151 0.53 5.57 8.16
C ASN A 151 -0.73 6.30 8.61
N THR A 152 -1.23 5.89 9.78
CA THR A 152 -2.45 6.48 10.35
C THR A 152 -2.13 7.79 11.06
N LEU A 153 -2.81 8.88 10.67
CA LEU A 153 -2.70 10.18 11.33
C LEU A 153 -3.95 10.44 12.18
N ILE A 154 -3.78 10.82 13.45
CA ILE A 154 -4.94 11.17 14.28
C ILE A 154 -5.47 12.54 13.82
N PRO A 155 -6.78 12.67 13.52
CA PRO A 155 -7.36 13.97 13.22
C PRO A 155 -7.24 14.90 14.42
N LEU A 156 -6.94 16.17 14.17
CA LEU A 156 -6.85 17.19 15.22
C LEU A 156 -8.05 18.12 15.17
N ASP A 157 -8.54 18.53 16.34
CA ASP A 157 -9.58 19.55 16.49
C ASP A 157 -9.00 20.97 16.33
N GLU A 158 -9.85 21.99 16.36
CA GLU A 158 -9.44 23.40 16.21
C GLU A 158 -8.46 23.86 17.32
N ARG A 159 -8.35 23.11 18.42
CA ARG A 159 -7.47 23.39 19.56
C ARG A 159 -6.18 22.56 19.50
N GLY A 160 -6.00 21.74 18.47
CA GLY A 160 -4.83 20.86 18.30
C GLY A 160 -4.87 19.59 19.15
N GLY A 161 -5.99 19.27 19.80
CA GLY A 161 -6.22 17.98 20.46
C GLY A 161 -6.76 16.94 19.47
N ALA A 162 -6.91 15.67 19.87
CA ALA A 162 -7.53 14.67 18.99
C ALA A 162 -9.01 15.02 18.72
N ASP A 163 -9.40 15.04 17.44
CA ASP A 163 -10.80 15.19 17.03
C ASP A 163 -11.54 13.88 17.25
N LEU A 164 -12.14 13.76 18.43
CA LEU A 164 -12.89 12.58 18.84
C LEU A 164 -14.20 12.38 18.04
N THR A 165 -14.62 13.34 17.21
CA THR A 165 -15.86 13.20 16.41
C THR A 165 -15.77 12.13 15.31
N PHE A 166 -14.57 11.64 15.00
CA PHE A 166 -14.35 10.50 14.11
C PHE A 166 -14.59 9.14 14.78
N PHE A 167 -14.76 9.11 16.10
CA PHE A 167 -15.01 7.91 16.88
C PHE A 167 -16.39 7.94 17.50
N SER A 168 -16.91 6.74 17.79
CA SER A 168 -18.17 6.53 18.49
C SER A 168 -18.02 6.86 19.99
N GLU A 169 -19.10 6.74 20.75
CA GLU A 169 -19.11 7.02 22.19
C GLU A 169 -18.16 6.12 22.99
N ASP A 170 -17.73 4.98 22.44
CA ASP A 170 -16.71 4.10 23.05
C ASP A 170 -15.26 4.51 22.76
N CYS A 171 -15.05 5.60 22.01
CA CYS A 171 -13.75 6.13 21.61
C CYS A 171 -12.86 5.13 20.84
N PHE A 172 -13.42 4.04 20.31
CA PHE A 172 -12.69 2.97 19.63
C PHE A 172 -13.25 2.70 18.22
N HIS A 173 -14.54 2.45 18.11
CA HIS A 173 -15.18 2.26 16.81
C HIS A 173 -15.33 3.61 16.11
N PHE A 174 -15.32 3.59 14.77
CA PHE A 174 -15.56 4.81 14.00
C PHE A 174 -17.01 5.29 14.17
N SER A 175 -17.20 6.61 14.23
CA SER A 175 -18.51 7.20 14.07
C SER A 175 -18.97 7.11 12.61
N GLU A 176 -20.20 7.54 12.32
CA GLU A 176 -20.65 7.76 10.93
C GLU A 176 -19.67 8.62 10.13
N ARG A 177 -19.14 9.68 10.78
CA ARG A 177 -18.14 10.57 10.20
C ARG A 177 -16.83 9.83 9.89
N GLY A 178 -16.35 9.01 10.82
CA GLY A 178 -15.19 8.13 10.61
C GLY A 178 -15.39 7.16 9.44
N HIS A 179 -16.52 6.46 9.43
CA HIS A 179 -16.87 5.55 8.34
C HIS A 179 -16.94 6.22 6.97
N ALA A 180 -17.50 7.44 6.89
CA ALA A 180 -17.55 8.20 5.65
C ALA A 180 -16.15 8.49 5.10
N GLU A 181 -15.20 8.86 5.96
CA GLU A 181 -13.81 9.11 5.52
C GLU A 181 -13.09 7.83 5.12
N MET A 182 -13.33 6.72 5.81
CA MET A 182 -12.70 5.44 5.45
C MET A 182 -13.25 4.91 4.12
N ALA A 183 -14.53 5.16 3.83
CA ALA A 183 -15.10 4.85 2.52
C ALA A 183 -14.45 5.68 1.40
N ILE A 184 -14.18 6.97 1.63
CA ILE A 184 -13.45 7.82 0.66
C ILE A 184 -12.01 7.33 0.47
N ALA A 185 -11.32 6.97 1.55
CA ALA A 185 -9.96 6.44 1.47
C ALA A 185 -9.91 5.15 0.65
N LEU A 186 -10.79 4.18 0.93
CA LEU A 186 -10.91 2.94 0.17
C LEU A 186 -11.23 3.21 -1.31
N TRP A 187 -12.22 4.06 -1.60
CA TRP A 187 -12.59 4.42 -2.96
C TRP A 187 -11.41 4.99 -3.74
N ASN A 188 -10.71 5.96 -3.16
CA ASN A 188 -9.56 6.59 -3.77
C ASN A 188 -8.42 5.58 -4.01
N ASN A 189 -8.21 4.64 -3.08
CA ASN A 189 -7.16 3.64 -3.17
C ASN A 189 -7.45 2.59 -4.24
N MET A 190 -8.72 2.26 -4.50
CA MET A 190 -9.13 1.45 -5.65
C MET A 190 -8.86 2.15 -7.00
N LEU A 191 -8.83 3.49 -7.02
CA LEU A 191 -8.50 4.30 -8.20
C LEU A 191 -7.00 4.62 -8.35
N GLU A 192 -6.15 4.00 -7.53
CA GLU A 192 -4.70 4.16 -7.60
C GLU A 192 -4.01 2.87 -8.04
N PRO A 193 -2.99 2.93 -8.93
CA PRO A 193 -2.29 1.76 -9.41
C PRO A 193 -1.67 0.98 -8.25
N VAL A 194 -1.68 -0.35 -8.35
CA VAL A 194 -0.92 -1.23 -7.46
C VAL A 194 0.56 -0.82 -7.53
N GLY A 195 1.23 -0.76 -6.37
CA GLY A 195 2.58 -0.21 -6.21
C GLY A 195 2.65 1.32 -6.06
N GLY A 196 1.60 2.05 -6.46
CA GLY A 196 1.47 3.51 -6.32
C GLY A 196 0.29 3.93 -5.43
N LYS A 197 -0.20 3.02 -4.57
CA LYS A 197 -1.32 3.28 -3.67
C LYS A 197 -0.91 4.20 -2.52
N THR A 198 -1.81 5.09 -2.14
CA THR A 198 -1.69 5.92 -0.93
C THR A 198 -1.65 5.03 0.30
N THR A 199 -0.68 5.27 1.19
CA THR A 199 -0.42 4.47 2.39
C THR A 199 -0.81 5.18 3.69
N SER A 200 -1.33 6.40 3.59
CA SER A 200 -1.79 7.18 4.74
C SER A 200 -3.26 7.55 4.60
N ASN A 201 -3.91 7.79 5.72
CA ASN A 201 -5.24 8.36 5.74
C ASN A 201 -5.16 9.85 6.08
N ASN A 202 -6.00 10.62 5.38
CA ASN A 202 -6.26 12.00 5.72
C ASN A 202 -7.68 12.06 6.28
N PHE A 203 -7.80 12.26 7.59
CA PHE A 203 -9.10 12.35 8.27
C PHE A 203 -9.76 13.73 8.16
N THR A 204 -9.25 14.71 7.42
CA THR A 204 -9.97 15.97 7.22
C THR A 204 -11.37 15.71 6.64
N TYR A 205 -12.44 16.10 7.32
CA TYR A 205 -13.80 15.83 6.86
C TYR A 205 -14.15 16.68 5.64
N SER A 206 -13.91 16.15 4.44
CA SER A 206 -14.11 16.88 3.20
C SER A 206 -14.37 15.95 2.03
N ARG A 207 -15.50 16.18 1.36
CA ARG A 207 -15.88 15.49 0.13
C ARG A 207 -15.02 15.87 -1.09
N THR A 208 -14.25 16.95 -1.02
CA THR A 208 -13.37 17.39 -2.13
C THR A 208 -12.22 16.42 -2.39
N LYS A 209 -11.94 15.51 -1.46
CA LYS A 209 -10.90 14.48 -1.61
C LYS A 209 -11.33 13.32 -2.51
N LEU A 210 -12.63 13.19 -2.81
CA LEU A 210 -13.13 12.07 -3.61
C LEU A 210 -12.55 12.14 -5.02
N LYS A 211 -11.84 11.09 -5.41
CA LYS A 211 -11.33 10.94 -6.77
C LYS A 211 -12.46 10.46 -7.68
N CYS A 212 -12.55 11.09 -8.83
CA CYS A 212 -13.42 10.64 -9.92
C CYS A 212 -12.58 9.86 -10.94
N PRO A 213 -13.09 8.73 -11.47
CA PRO A 213 -12.52 8.11 -12.66
C PRO A 213 -12.44 9.11 -13.82
N SER A 214 -11.40 9.00 -14.64
CA SER A 214 -11.24 9.82 -15.85
C SER A 214 -11.33 8.94 -17.10
N ALA A 215 -11.44 9.56 -18.28
CA ALA A 215 -11.45 8.81 -19.54
C ALA A 215 -10.15 8.01 -19.75
N GLU A 216 -9.03 8.52 -19.25
CA GLU A 216 -7.72 7.87 -19.32
C GLU A 216 -7.56 6.74 -18.29
N ARG A 217 -8.30 6.79 -17.18
CA ARG A 217 -8.27 5.80 -16.09
C ARG A 217 -9.68 5.48 -15.59
N PRO A 218 -10.48 4.73 -16.37
CA PRO A 218 -11.89 4.49 -16.06
C PRO A 218 -12.12 3.28 -15.14
N TYR A 219 -11.08 2.51 -14.83
CA TYR A 219 -11.20 1.22 -14.13
C TYR A 219 -10.63 1.25 -12.71
N LEU A 220 -11.13 0.34 -11.87
CA LEU A 220 -10.46 0.01 -10.61
C LEU A 220 -9.10 -0.64 -10.92
N HIS A 221 -8.09 -0.26 -10.17
CA HIS A 221 -6.73 -0.72 -10.39
C HIS A 221 -6.49 -2.10 -9.76
N THR A 222 -6.00 -3.01 -10.58
CA THR A 222 -5.54 -4.36 -10.25
C THR A 222 -4.04 -4.45 -10.55
N LEU A 223 -3.39 -5.56 -10.18
CA LEU A 223 -1.99 -5.75 -10.55
C LEU A 223 -1.78 -5.71 -12.08
N ARG A 224 -2.72 -6.29 -12.85
CA ARG A 224 -2.65 -6.40 -14.31
C ARG A 224 -2.67 -5.05 -15.03
N ASN A 225 -3.51 -4.11 -14.59
CA ASN A 225 -3.63 -2.80 -15.22
C ASN A 225 -2.77 -1.71 -14.55
N SER A 226 -1.81 -2.10 -13.71
CA SER A 226 -0.90 -1.18 -13.00
C SER A 226 0.52 -1.18 -13.54
N GLN A 227 0.77 -1.80 -14.70
CA GLN A 227 2.08 -1.78 -15.40
C GLN A 227 3.25 -2.39 -14.59
N LEU A 228 2.96 -3.24 -13.59
CA LEU A 228 3.97 -3.93 -12.78
C LEU A 228 4.26 -5.36 -13.25
N LEU A 229 3.33 -5.97 -13.99
CA LEU A 229 3.59 -7.19 -14.72
C LEU A 229 4.20 -6.78 -16.05
N GLN A 230 5.50 -6.98 -16.23
CA GLN A 230 6.11 -6.89 -17.55
C GLN A 230 5.47 -7.98 -18.41
N ASP A 231 4.88 -7.61 -19.52
CA ASP A 231 4.46 -8.60 -20.52
C ASP A 231 5.72 -9.33 -21.00
N PRO A 232 5.74 -10.68 -21.03
CA PRO A 232 6.87 -11.44 -21.56
C PRO A 232 7.26 -11.02 -22.99
N VAL A 233 6.32 -10.40 -23.71
CA VAL A 233 6.49 -9.87 -25.06
C VAL A 233 7.44 -8.67 -25.11
N GLU A 234 7.50 -7.84 -24.06
CA GLU A 234 8.42 -6.69 -24.01
C GLU A 234 9.84 -7.09 -23.57
N ALA A 235 10.00 -8.20 -22.84
CA ALA A 235 11.31 -8.70 -22.42
C ALA A 235 12.15 -9.26 -23.58
N GLU A 236 11.51 -9.75 -24.66
CA GLU A 236 12.22 -10.15 -25.89
C GLU A 236 12.52 -8.99 -26.84
N ALA A 237 11.85 -7.84 -26.68
CA ALA A 237 12.07 -6.64 -27.48
C ALA A 237 13.15 -5.72 -26.85
N GLY A 238 14.29 -6.28 -26.46
CA GLY A 238 15.47 -5.48 -26.14
C GLY A 238 15.89 -4.64 -27.35
N PRO A 239 16.41 -3.40 -27.18
CA PRO A 239 16.81 -2.58 -28.31
C PRO A 239 17.92 -3.31 -29.07
N THR A 240 17.71 -3.56 -30.36
CA THR A 240 18.75 -4.05 -31.27
C THR A 240 19.77 -2.92 -31.43
N VAL A 241 20.70 -2.81 -30.47
CA VAL A 241 21.84 -1.91 -30.61
C VAL A 241 22.67 -2.46 -31.75
N LEU A 242 22.56 -1.83 -32.92
CA LEU A 242 23.35 -2.11 -34.10
C LEU A 242 24.84 -2.12 -33.72
N SER A 243 25.42 -3.32 -33.69
CA SER A 243 26.79 -3.66 -33.26
C SER A 243 27.90 -2.78 -33.88
N TRP A 244 27.62 -2.10 -35.00
CA TRP A 244 28.57 -1.20 -35.66
C TRP A 244 28.67 0.21 -35.03
N ALA A 245 27.77 0.62 -34.14
CA ALA A 245 27.82 1.96 -33.53
C ALA A 245 29.01 2.14 -32.56
N ALA A 246 29.45 1.06 -31.89
CA ALA A 246 30.58 1.09 -30.98
C ALA A 246 31.94 1.38 -31.65
N PRO A 247 32.32 0.73 -32.78
CA PRO A 247 33.60 1.03 -33.44
C PRO A 247 33.66 2.43 -34.09
N VAL A 248 32.53 2.99 -34.55
CA VAL A 248 32.52 4.34 -35.15
C VAL A 248 32.78 5.43 -34.10
N ALA A 249 32.19 5.29 -32.90
CA ALA A 249 32.45 6.20 -31.79
C ALA A 249 33.90 6.10 -31.27
N ALA A 250 34.47 4.89 -31.21
CA ALA A 250 35.86 4.68 -30.81
C ALA A 250 36.86 5.26 -31.85
N GLY A 251 36.59 5.07 -33.15
CA GLY A 251 37.43 5.61 -34.23
C GLY A 251 37.45 7.13 -34.28
N GLY A 252 36.28 7.78 -34.15
CA GLY A 252 36.18 9.24 -34.17
C GLY A 252 36.91 9.91 -33.00
N SER A 253 36.85 9.30 -31.82
CA SER A 253 37.50 9.79 -30.60
C SER A 253 39.04 9.79 -30.71
N LEU A 254 39.62 8.76 -31.32
CA LEU A 254 41.06 8.63 -31.48
C LEU A 254 41.64 9.68 -32.45
N VAL A 255 40.93 9.97 -33.54
CA VAL A 255 41.38 10.93 -34.56
C VAL A 255 41.39 12.35 -33.99
N VAL A 256 40.36 12.72 -33.22
CA VAL A 256 40.30 14.04 -32.56
C VAL A 256 41.43 14.18 -31.54
N GLY A 257 41.67 13.15 -30.71
CA GLY A 257 42.74 13.16 -29.70
C GLY A 257 44.14 13.33 -30.29
N ILE A 258 44.45 12.62 -31.39
CA ILE A 258 45.75 12.74 -32.07
C ILE A 258 45.90 14.14 -32.70
N GLY A 259 44.84 14.67 -33.32
CA GLY A 259 44.82 16.02 -33.88
C GLY A 259 45.11 17.10 -32.85
N SER A 260 44.48 17.01 -31.66
CA SER A 260 44.68 17.95 -30.56
C SER A 260 46.10 17.91 -29.99
N VAL A 261 46.70 16.71 -29.84
CA VAL A 261 48.07 16.57 -29.33
C VAL A 261 49.10 17.11 -30.33
N MET A 262 48.90 16.87 -31.64
CA MET A 262 49.77 17.38 -32.69
C MET A 262 49.71 18.90 -32.78
N ALA A 263 48.51 19.49 -32.71
CA ALA A 263 48.32 20.94 -32.69
C ALA A 263 48.99 21.57 -31.45
N TRP A 264 48.81 20.97 -30.27
CA TRP A 264 49.44 21.45 -29.04
C TRP A 264 50.97 21.39 -29.10
N ARG A 265 51.55 20.31 -29.64
CA ARG A 265 53.01 20.19 -29.83
C ARG A 265 53.55 21.22 -30.82
N ALA A 266 52.83 21.53 -31.90
CA ALA A 266 53.20 22.55 -32.86
C ALA A 266 53.21 23.96 -32.24
N VAL A 267 52.18 24.31 -31.47
CA VAL A 267 52.10 25.59 -30.74
C VAL A 267 53.25 25.72 -29.74
N ARG A 268 53.56 24.65 -28.99
CA ARG A 268 54.63 24.66 -27.98
C ARG A 268 56.04 24.79 -28.59
N ARG A 269 56.27 24.20 -29.77
CA ARG A 269 57.52 24.40 -30.53
C ARG A 269 57.65 25.84 -31.05
N ARG A 270 56.56 26.43 -31.53
CA ARG A 270 56.56 27.83 -32.02
C ARG A 270 56.85 28.83 -30.90
N GLN A 271 56.30 28.59 -29.71
CA GLN A 271 56.61 29.40 -28.51
C GLN A 271 58.07 29.26 -28.07
N ARG A 272 58.65 28.05 -28.10
CA ARG A 272 60.08 27.86 -27.77
C ARG A 272 61.05 28.41 -28.82
N GLY A 273 60.65 28.51 -30.09
CA GLY A 273 61.45 29.14 -31.14
C GLY A 273 61.53 30.67 -31.03
N ASN A 274 60.48 31.31 -30.51
CA ASN A 274 60.43 32.78 -30.35
C ASN A 274 61.15 33.31 -29.09
N LEU A 275 61.61 32.44 -28.19
CA LEU A 275 62.35 32.81 -26.98
C LEU A 275 63.89 32.79 -27.17
N SER A 276 64.38 32.41 -28.34
CA SER A 276 65.82 32.25 -28.64
C SER A 276 66.43 33.38 -29.48
N THR A 277 65.66 34.40 -29.83
CA THR A 277 66.11 35.58 -30.61
C THR A 277 65.64 36.85 -29.93
N SER A 278 66.29 37.20 -28.82
CA SER A 278 66.21 38.54 -28.22
C SER A 278 67.43 38.75 -27.33
N PHE A 279 68.58 38.97 -27.95
CA PHE A 279 69.64 39.91 -27.54
C PHE A 279 70.44 40.27 -28.79
#